data_AF-A0A1E1VEN1-F1
#
_entry.id   AF-A0A1E1VEN1-F1
#
_cell.length_a   1.000
_cell.length_b   1.000
_cell.length_c   1.000
_cell.angle_alpha   90.00
_cell.angle_beta   90.00
_cell.angle_gamma   90.00
#
_symmetry.space_group_name_H-M   'P 1'
#
loop_
_entity.id
_entity.type
_entity.pdbx_description
1 polymer ?
#
loop_
_entity_poly.entity_id
_entity_poly.type
_entity_poly.pdbx_seq_one_letter_code
_entity_poly.pdbx_strand_id
1 'polypeptide(L)'
;MFHHDRLVAFAVVRAHWADVGGQSTGFGGTGAYDPWSEGLQVDQLKIYESGRPDEKVLKIIRDNIRYPDAAFGDLRSQLAACRLGERRFCELLDRYGHDDVLAMIAAIYSETEAKARAAVAAIPDGTYEAEAKMDGPRGTPPFEIKVKVIVAGSDMTIDLSGCSPQRENSGLNSRTYAGAYIAYKALTAPMEPLNEGAFGGLKVVIPEGNMMMAKFPAFMASWGSPLPTVVDAIWRAFAGALPDRIPAAHSGSLGAPFALSGQDPARGAGFVAQSIEAGGWGGRPDADGEDVSMSVCQGDVRNTPIETMELKAPLMVGERALWADSGGPGKFRGGLGVKTTIRSLVDGRWNAGPPGHRSGYAPWGLCGGKPGAIGFTMIREPGGDYERSLAPRVFGAAGTEVIYRTSGGGGWGDPLQRDVDRVSRDVREGYVSPEQARDAYGVVIDSSGRVDIAATHALREGAEVA
;
A
#
# COMPACT_ATOMS: atom_id res chain seq x y z
N MET A 1 -16.33 20.56 17.61
CA MET A 1 -15.87 20.89 18.98
C MET A 1 -16.35 22.29 19.31
N PHE A 2 -17.03 22.46 20.42
CA PHE A 2 -17.47 23.78 20.88
C PHE A 2 -16.73 24.16 22.16
N HIS A 3 -16.28 25.41 22.24
CA HIS A 3 -15.69 26.01 23.44
C HIS A 3 -16.43 27.31 23.73
N HIS A 4 -17.06 27.44 24.90
CA HIS A 4 -17.97 28.55 25.27
C HIS A 4 -18.96 28.92 24.14
N ASP A 5 -19.71 27.93 23.65
CA ASP A 5 -20.72 28.06 22.58
C ASP A 5 -20.20 28.50 21.20
N ARG A 6 -18.88 28.57 21.01
CA ARG A 6 -18.24 28.83 19.71
C ARG A 6 -17.71 27.53 19.09
N LEU A 7 -18.00 27.30 17.81
CA LEU A 7 -17.36 26.23 17.05
C LEU A 7 -15.88 26.59 16.81
N VAL A 8 -14.96 25.76 17.29
CA VAL A 8 -13.51 26.04 17.24
C VAL A 8 -12.72 25.07 16.36
N ALA A 9 -13.16 23.81 16.24
CA ALA A 9 -12.47 22.78 15.47
C ALA A 9 -13.35 21.55 15.21
N PHE A 10 -12.86 20.64 14.37
CA PHE A 10 -13.39 19.29 14.18
C PHE A 10 -12.34 18.25 14.55
N ALA A 11 -12.73 17.18 15.23
CA ALA A 11 -11.92 15.97 15.34
C ALA A 11 -12.43 14.95 14.33
N VAL A 12 -11.51 14.36 13.57
CA VAL A 12 -11.84 13.36 12.55
C VAL A 12 -10.98 12.13 12.80
N VAL A 13 -11.63 10.97 12.87
CA VAL A 13 -10.96 9.67 12.94
C VAL A 13 -11.53 8.78 11.85
N ARG A 14 -10.67 8.34 10.93
CA ARG A 14 -10.99 7.37 9.90
C ARG A 14 -10.48 6.00 10.32
N ALA A 15 -11.33 4.98 10.26
CA ALA A 15 -10.97 3.58 10.47
C ALA A 15 -11.49 2.73 9.31
N HIS A 16 -10.82 1.62 9.03
CA HIS A 16 -11.32 0.61 8.11
C HIS A 16 -12.24 -0.34 8.88
N TRP A 17 -13.45 -0.56 8.40
CA TRP A 17 -14.34 -1.59 8.93
C TRP A 17 -14.22 -2.86 8.10
N ALA A 18 -14.14 -4.00 8.77
CA ALA A 18 -13.95 -5.30 8.11
C ALA A 18 -15.12 -5.69 7.18
N ASP A 19 -16.30 -5.10 7.35
CA ASP A 19 -17.46 -5.31 6.49
C ASP A 19 -18.38 -4.08 6.54
N VAL A 20 -18.89 -3.70 5.37
CA VAL A 20 -19.89 -2.64 5.19
C VAL A 20 -21.07 -3.13 4.36
N GLY A 21 -21.30 -4.45 4.32
CA GLY A 21 -22.29 -5.09 3.46
C GLY A 21 -21.81 -5.26 2.02
N GLY A 22 -22.71 -5.11 1.05
CA GLY A 22 -22.39 -5.20 -0.37
C GLY A 22 -22.06 -6.62 -0.82
N GLN A 23 -21.25 -6.74 -1.87
CA GLN A 23 -20.99 -8.02 -2.52
C GLN A 23 -19.87 -8.84 -1.87
N SER A 24 -18.89 -8.20 -1.23
CA SER A 24 -17.72 -8.87 -0.64
C SER A 24 -17.64 -8.65 0.85
N THR A 25 -17.00 -9.60 1.55
CA THR A 25 -16.61 -9.48 2.95
C THR A 25 -15.12 -9.14 3.00
N GLY A 26 -14.75 -8.12 3.77
CA GLY A 26 -13.37 -7.66 3.85
C GLY A 26 -12.95 -6.73 2.72
N PHE A 27 -11.70 -6.88 2.26
CA PHE A 27 -11.16 -5.98 1.24
C PHE A 27 -11.90 -6.14 -0.08
N GLY A 28 -12.46 -5.02 -0.56
CA GLY A 28 -12.84 -4.75 -1.94
C GLY A 28 -13.75 -5.78 -2.63
N GLY A 29 -14.95 -5.37 -3.02
CA GLY A 29 -15.76 -6.12 -3.99
C GLY A 29 -15.22 -6.01 -5.41
N THR A 30 -14.16 -6.74 -5.77
CA THR A 30 -13.59 -6.72 -7.14
C THR A 30 -14.56 -7.22 -8.23
N GLY A 31 -15.68 -7.82 -7.82
CA GLY A 31 -16.77 -8.24 -8.68
C GLY A 31 -17.94 -7.27 -8.79
N ALA A 32 -17.91 -6.11 -8.13
CA ALA A 32 -18.99 -5.13 -8.19
C ALA A 32 -19.24 -4.65 -9.64
N TYR A 33 -20.46 -4.19 -9.88
CA TYR A 33 -20.90 -3.62 -11.17
C TYR A 33 -21.37 -2.17 -11.01
N ASP A 34 -21.69 -1.77 -9.79
CA ASP A 34 -22.21 -0.46 -9.42
C ASP A 34 -21.84 -0.16 -7.95
N PRO A 35 -21.89 1.10 -7.51
CA PRO A 35 -21.49 1.49 -6.15
C PRO A 35 -22.42 0.94 -5.06
N TRP A 36 -23.66 0.58 -5.39
CA TRP A 36 -24.60 -0.03 -4.42
C TRP A 36 -24.23 -1.48 -4.09
N SER A 37 -23.60 -2.17 -5.04
CA SER A 37 -23.01 -3.48 -4.85
C SER A 37 -21.78 -3.45 -3.94
N GLU A 38 -21.22 -2.27 -3.62
CA GLU A 38 -20.06 -2.13 -2.73
C GLU A 38 -20.41 -2.03 -1.25
N GLY A 39 -21.70 -1.93 -0.93
CA GLY A 39 -22.21 -1.89 0.43
C GLY A 39 -22.80 -0.54 0.79
N LEU A 40 -22.86 -0.27 2.10
CA LEU A 40 -23.52 0.89 2.66
C LEU A 40 -22.88 2.19 2.16
N GLN A 41 -23.75 3.08 1.65
CA GLN A 41 -23.41 4.45 1.26
C GLN A 41 -24.04 5.40 2.29
N VAL A 42 -23.20 6.01 3.13
CA VAL A 42 -23.63 6.87 4.24
C VAL A 42 -23.07 8.26 4.03
N ASP A 43 -23.88 9.15 3.45
CA ASP A 43 -23.45 10.51 3.13
C ASP A 43 -23.81 11.49 4.25
N GLN A 44 -22.79 11.99 4.96
CA GLN A 44 -22.87 13.08 5.94
C GLN A 44 -24.00 12.97 6.98
N LEU A 45 -24.36 11.75 7.39
CA LEU A 45 -25.43 11.52 8.37
C LEU A 45 -24.94 11.67 9.81
N LYS A 46 -25.77 12.29 10.65
CA LYS A 46 -25.58 12.28 12.10
C LYS A 46 -25.92 10.88 12.65
N ILE A 47 -24.96 10.26 13.31
CA ILE A 47 -25.15 9.03 14.10
C ILE A 47 -25.42 9.31 15.58
N TYR A 48 -25.19 10.55 16.01
CA TYR A 48 -25.49 11.06 17.34
C TYR A 48 -26.09 12.46 17.23
N GLU A 49 -27.07 12.76 18.06
CA GLU A 49 -27.66 14.09 18.19
C GLU A 49 -27.82 14.44 19.68
N SER A 50 -27.36 15.63 20.07
CA SER A 50 -27.36 16.08 21.48
C SER A 50 -26.76 15.06 22.45
N GLY A 51 -25.68 14.41 22.04
CA GLY A 51 -24.99 13.38 22.85
C GLY A 51 -25.67 12.01 22.88
N ARG A 52 -26.83 11.84 22.25
CA ARG A 52 -27.59 10.59 22.21
C ARG A 52 -27.42 9.88 20.86
N PRO A 53 -27.26 8.55 20.83
CA PRO A 53 -27.21 7.81 19.57
C PRO A 53 -28.53 7.89 18.81
N ASP A 54 -28.47 7.99 17.48
CA ASP A 54 -29.63 7.81 16.62
C ASP A 54 -29.88 6.30 16.40
N GLU A 55 -30.71 5.71 17.25
CA GLU A 55 -31.02 4.28 17.21
C GLU A 55 -31.58 3.81 15.86
N LYS A 56 -32.24 4.69 15.09
CA LYS A 56 -32.80 4.32 13.77
C LYS A 56 -31.67 4.16 12.76
N VAL A 57 -30.75 5.13 12.72
CA VAL A 57 -29.58 5.08 11.82
C VAL A 57 -28.68 3.90 12.20
N LEU A 58 -28.39 3.72 13.49
CA LEU A 58 -27.56 2.60 13.95
C LEU A 58 -28.22 1.25 13.66
N LYS A 59 -29.54 1.13 13.77
CA LYS A 59 -30.25 -0.10 13.39
C LYS A 59 -30.16 -0.38 11.90
N ILE A 60 -30.34 0.62 11.04
CA ILE A 60 -30.19 0.46 9.58
C ILE A 60 -28.78 -0.03 9.23
N ILE A 61 -27.75 0.56 9.84
CA ILE A 61 -26.37 0.13 9.62
C ILE A 61 -26.18 -1.33 10.07
N ARG A 62 -26.63 -1.66 11.29
CA ARG A 62 -26.51 -3.02 11.87
C ARG A 62 -27.15 -4.09 10.98
N ASP A 63 -28.36 -3.83 10.48
CA ASP A 63 -29.14 -4.80 9.72
C ASP A 63 -28.61 -5.02 8.29
N ASN A 64 -27.69 -4.17 7.82
CA ASN A 64 -27.14 -4.20 6.45
C ASN A 64 -25.64 -4.59 6.38
N ILE A 65 -25.05 -5.00 7.50
CA ILE A 65 -23.65 -5.48 7.57
C ILE A 65 -23.59 -6.86 8.23
N ARG A 66 -22.56 -7.63 7.88
CA ARG A 66 -22.41 -9.04 8.32
C ARG A 66 -21.81 -9.17 9.71
N TYR A 67 -20.94 -8.24 10.09
CA TYR A 67 -20.21 -8.27 11.38
C TYR A 67 -20.45 -6.99 12.18
N PRO A 68 -21.70 -6.71 12.59
CA PRO A 68 -22.03 -5.47 13.25
C PRO A 68 -21.28 -5.28 14.56
N ASP A 69 -21.11 -6.30 15.39
CA ASP A 69 -20.46 -6.11 16.69
C ASP A 69 -19.01 -5.60 16.56
N ALA A 70 -18.28 -6.08 15.56
CA ALA A 70 -16.94 -5.59 15.23
C ALA A 70 -16.98 -4.13 14.73
N ALA A 71 -17.81 -3.84 13.73
CA ALA A 71 -17.95 -2.50 13.15
C ALA A 71 -18.39 -1.44 14.19
N PHE A 72 -19.33 -1.80 15.07
CA PHE A 72 -19.77 -0.93 16.15
C PHE A 72 -18.72 -0.81 17.28
N GLY A 73 -17.88 -1.81 17.46
CA GLY A 73 -16.67 -1.71 18.30
C GLY A 73 -15.70 -0.65 17.77
N ASP A 74 -15.43 -0.68 16.46
CA ASP A 74 -14.61 0.33 15.78
C ASP A 74 -15.25 1.73 15.88
N LEU A 75 -16.56 1.83 15.62
CA LEU A 75 -17.28 3.10 15.73
C LEU A 75 -17.16 3.72 17.14
N ARG A 76 -17.36 2.91 18.19
CA ARG A 76 -17.21 3.37 19.58
C ARG A 76 -15.78 3.85 19.86
N SER A 77 -14.79 3.15 19.32
CA SER A 77 -13.38 3.52 19.46
C SER A 77 -13.08 4.85 18.75
N GLN A 78 -13.59 5.05 17.52
CA GLN A 78 -13.49 6.31 16.78
C GLN A 78 -14.13 7.47 17.56
N LEU A 79 -15.33 7.26 18.11
CA LEU A 79 -16.03 8.27 18.92
C LEU A 79 -15.25 8.61 20.20
N ALA A 80 -14.70 7.60 20.89
CA ALA A 80 -13.90 7.81 22.10
C ALA A 80 -12.64 8.64 21.79
N ALA A 81 -11.96 8.36 20.68
CA ALA A 81 -10.81 9.12 20.21
C ALA A 81 -11.18 10.58 19.88
N CYS A 82 -12.27 10.81 19.13
CA CYS A 82 -12.73 12.18 18.84
C CYS A 82 -13.09 12.96 20.11
N ARG A 83 -13.77 12.33 21.07
CA ARG A 83 -14.11 12.95 22.37
C ARG A 83 -12.86 13.28 23.20
N LEU A 84 -11.83 12.43 23.17
CA LEU A 84 -10.57 12.74 23.83
C LEU A 84 -9.88 13.94 23.15
N GLY A 85 -9.85 13.96 21.81
CA GLY A 85 -9.32 15.08 21.03
C GLY A 85 -10.03 16.40 21.37
N GLU A 86 -11.36 16.37 21.46
CA GLU A 86 -12.17 17.54 21.88
C GLU A 86 -11.77 18.03 23.27
N ARG A 87 -11.73 17.14 24.28
CA ARG A 87 -11.34 17.53 25.63
C ARG A 87 -9.94 18.15 25.68
N ARG A 88 -8.95 17.49 25.05
CA ARG A 88 -7.56 17.96 25.06
C ARG A 88 -7.40 19.29 24.32
N PHE A 89 -8.13 19.50 23.23
CA PHE A 89 -8.11 20.77 22.52
C PHE A 89 -8.76 21.89 23.34
N CYS A 90 -9.91 21.63 23.99
CA CYS A 90 -10.53 22.60 24.90
C CYS A 90 -9.63 22.93 26.10
N GLU A 91 -8.93 21.95 26.69
CA GLU A 91 -7.95 22.20 27.76
C GLU A 91 -6.81 23.14 27.33
N LEU A 92 -6.38 23.09 26.05
CA LEU A 92 -5.41 24.05 25.51
C LEU A 92 -6.01 25.45 25.40
N LEU A 93 -7.25 25.56 24.93
CA LEU A 93 -7.97 26.84 24.83
C LEU A 93 -8.22 27.47 26.21
N ASP A 94 -8.60 26.67 27.21
CA ASP A 94 -8.79 27.14 28.59
C ASP A 94 -7.48 27.68 29.19
N ARG A 95 -6.36 27.02 28.89
CA ARG A 95 -5.06 27.35 29.47
C ARG A 95 -4.39 28.56 28.80
N TYR A 96 -4.45 28.64 27.49
CA TYR A 96 -3.68 29.61 26.70
C TYR A 96 -4.55 30.67 26.02
N GLY A 97 -5.87 30.51 26.01
CA GLY A 97 -6.76 31.40 25.28
C GLY A 97 -6.87 31.06 23.80
N HIS A 98 -8.01 31.42 23.21
CA HIS A 98 -8.36 31.07 21.84
C HIS A 98 -7.40 31.66 20.80
N ASP A 99 -7.08 32.95 20.94
CA ASP A 99 -6.31 33.68 19.93
C ASP A 99 -4.85 33.23 19.89
N ASP A 100 -4.25 32.97 21.05
CA ASP A 100 -2.87 32.47 21.13
C ASP A 100 -2.75 31.06 20.56
N VAL A 101 -3.71 30.16 20.85
CA VAL A 101 -3.72 28.81 20.28
C VAL A 101 -3.84 28.84 18.76
N LEU A 102 -4.76 29.66 18.21
CA LEU A 102 -4.90 29.78 16.76
C LEU A 102 -3.67 30.43 16.11
N ALA A 103 -3.06 31.43 16.75
CA ALA A 103 -1.82 32.03 16.28
C ALA A 103 -0.67 31.02 16.24
N MET A 104 -0.56 30.14 17.25
CA MET A 104 0.43 29.06 17.25
C MET A 104 0.19 28.04 16.14
N ILE A 105 -1.07 27.65 15.88
CA ILE A 105 -1.41 26.76 14.76
C ILE A 105 -1.00 27.40 13.43
N ALA A 106 -1.31 28.68 13.24
CA ALA A 106 -0.91 29.42 12.03
C ALA A 106 0.61 29.47 11.89
N ALA A 107 1.35 29.72 12.98
CA ALA A 107 2.81 29.71 12.96
C ALA A 107 3.39 28.34 12.58
N ILE A 108 2.83 27.25 13.10
CA ILE A 108 3.22 25.87 12.73
C ILE A 108 3.00 25.64 11.24
N TYR A 109 1.87 26.11 10.69
CA TYR A 109 1.57 25.95 9.26
C TYR A 109 2.56 26.75 8.41
N SER A 110 2.83 28.01 8.76
CA SER A 110 3.79 28.85 8.05
C SER A 110 5.22 28.29 8.09
N GLU A 111 5.66 27.75 9.23
CA GLU A 111 6.98 27.11 9.33
C GLU A 111 7.05 25.85 8.46
N THR A 112 6.00 25.01 8.50
CA THR A 112 5.94 23.79 7.70
C THR A 112 5.93 24.11 6.20
N GLU A 113 5.19 25.15 5.78
CA GLU A 113 5.17 25.63 4.41
C GLU A 113 6.53 26.14 3.94
N ALA A 114 7.19 26.98 4.75
CA ALA A 114 8.51 27.52 4.41
C ALA A 114 9.52 26.39 4.16
N LYS A 115 9.53 25.36 5.01
CA LYS A 115 10.41 24.19 4.85
C LYS A 115 10.07 23.37 3.61
N ALA A 116 8.78 23.09 3.36
CA ALA A 116 8.37 22.36 2.18
C ALA A 116 8.73 23.11 0.88
N ARG A 117 8.47 24.42 0.82
CA ARG A 117 8.80 25.29 -0.30
C ARG A 117 10.31 25.39 -0.55
N ALA A 118 11.11 25.47 0.51
CA ALA A 118 12.57 25.46 0.40
C ALA A 118 13.08 24.13 -0.20
N ALA A 119 12.47 23.00 0.16
CA ALA A 119 12.81 21.70 -0.40
C ALA A 119 12.41 21.60 -1.90
N VAL A 120 11.29 22.21 -2.30
CA VAL A 120 10.90 22.30 -3.72
C VAL A 120 11.91 23.16 -4.50
N ALA A 121 12.30 24.32 -3.97
CA ALA A 121 13.25 25.23 -4.62
C ALA A 121 14.66 24.65 -4.78
N ALA A 122 15.00 23.59 -4.05
CA ALA A 122 16.25 22.85 -4.22
C ALA A 122 16.20 21.83 -5.38
N ILE A 123 15.01 21.54 -5.92
CA ILE A 123 14.84 20.72 -7.11
C ILE A 123 15.03 21.63 -8.33
N PRO A 124 15.80 21.23 -9.36
CA PRO A 124 15.94 22.04 -10.55
C PRO A 124 14.58 22.36 -11.19
N ASP A 125 14.43 23.59 -11.69
CA ASP A 125 13.24 23.95 -12.45
C ASP A 125 13.15 23.11 -13.73
N GLY A 126 11.94 22.66 -14.05
CA GLY A 126 11.73 21.83 -15.23
C GLY A 126 10.43 21.03 -15.22
N THR A 127 10.27 20.27 -16.29
CA THR A 127 9.17 19.31 -16.46
C THR A 127 9.74 17.90 -16.46
N TYR A 128 9.17 17.05 -15.62
CA TYR A 128 9.58 15.68 -15.38
C TYR A 128 8.43 14.74 -15.69
N GLU A 129 8.68 13.67 -16.43
CA GLU A 129 7.63 12.77 -16.88
C GLU A 129 7.99 11.32 -16.59
N ALA A 130 6.97 10.53 -16.23
CA ALA A 130 7.09 9.09 -16.05
C ALA A 130 5.76 8.41 -16.34
N GLU A 131 5.86 7.13 -16.71
CA GLU A 131 4.71 6.28 -16.95
C GLU A 131 4.82 4.97 -16.18
N ALA A 132 3.67 4.47 -15.75
CA ALA A 132 3.50 3.15 -15.17
C ALA A 132 2.21 2.50 -15.67
N LYS A 133 2.10 1.19 -15.50
CA LYS A 133 0.93 0.41 -15.89
C LYS A 133 0.45 -0.47 -14.74
N MET A 134 -0.86 -0.67 -14.70
CA MET A 134 -1.53 -1.60 -13.80
C MET A 134 -2.46 -2.52 -14.59
N ASP A 135 -2.80 -3.67 -14.02
CA ASP A 135 -3.66 -4.62 -14.70
C ASP A 135 -5.06 -4.03 -14.90
N GLY A 136 -5.63 -4.28 -16.08
CA GLY A 136 -7.04 -4.02 -16.33
C GLY A 136 -7.92 -5.10 -15.67
N PRO A 137 -9.13 -4.76 -15.18
CA PRO A 137 -10.05 -5.77 -14.68
C PRO A 137 -10.43 -6.75 -15.79
N ARG A 138 -10.60 -8.03 -15.43
CA ARG A 138 -11.24 -9.06 -16.28
C ARG A 138 -10.67 -9.16 -17.71
N GLY A 139 -9.36 -9.03 -17.87
CA GLY A 139 -8.69 -9.13 -19.18
C GLY A 139 -8.85 -7.90 -20.08
N THR A 140 -9.34 -6.77 -19.55
CA THR A 140 -9.32 -5.50 -20.27
C THR A 140 -7.88 -4.96 -20.40
N PRO A 141 -7.61 -4.03 -21.34
CA PRO A 141 -6.31 -3.39 -21.46
C PRO A 141 -5.81 -2.78 -20.14
N PRO A 142 -4.51 -2.63 -19.92
CA PRO A 142 -3.99 -2.06 -18.67
C PRO A 142 -4.49 -0.65 -18.42
N PHE A 143 -4.52 -0.24 -17.15
CA PHE A 143 -4.59 1.17 -16.80
C PHE A 143 -3.21 1.80 -16.97
N GLU A 144 -3.17 2.95 -17.65
CA GLU A 144 -1.99 3.78 -17.79
C GLU A 144 -1.99 4.87 -16.71
N ILE A 145 -0.88 4.97 -15.98
CA ILE A 145 -0.59 6.06 -15.05
C ILE A 145 0.46 6.94 -15.74
N LYS A 146 0.07 8.15 -16.13
CA LYS A 146 0.98 9.13 -16.73
C LYS A 146 1.14 10.29 -15.78
N VAL A 147 2.37 10.52 -15.37
CA VAL A 147 2.73 11.57 -14.44
C VAL A 147 3.54 12.62 -15.18
N LYS A 148 3.15 13.88 -14.99
CA LYS A 148 3.95 15.04 -15.35
C LYS A 148 4.10 15.92 -14.12
N VAL A 149 5.33 16.16 -13.69
CA VAL A 149 5.65 17.04 -12.56
C VAL A 149 6.35 18.28 -13.09
N ILE A 150 5.83 19.46 -12.73
CA ILE A 150 6.40 20.75 -13.13
C ILE A 150 6.91 21.44 -11.87
N VAL A 151 8.20 21.74 -11.83
CA VAL A 151 8.84 22.52 -10.76
C VAL A 151 9.17 23.91 -11.31
N ALA A 152 8.73 24.95 -10.60
CA ALA A 152 9.00 26.34 -10.93
C ALA A 152 9.24 27.14 -9.64
N GLY A 153 10.50 27.44 -9.34
CA GLY A 153 10.90 28.06 -8.08
C GLY A 153 10.48 27.21 -6.89
N SER A 154 9.59 27.74 -6.04
CA SER A 154 9.12 27.05 -4.83
C SER A 154 7.80 26.31 -4.98
N ASP A 155 7.28 26.22 -6.21
CA ASP A 155 5.99 25.60 -6.52
C ASP A 155 6.17 24.33 -7.35
N MET A 156 5.38 23.31 -7.02
CA MET A 156 5.34 22.03 -7.72
C MET A 156 3.92 21.73 -8.18
N THR A 157 3.74 21.48 -9.47
CA THR A 157 2.49 20.96 -10.02
C THR A 157 2.64 19.48 -10.34
N ILE A 158 1.83 18.62 -9.72
CA ILE A 158 1.70 17.20 -10.07
C ILE A 158 0.44 17.04 -10.94
N ASP A 159 0.65 16.80 -12.23
CA ASP A 159 -0.40 16.62 -13.23
C ASP A 159 -0.56 15.13 -13.59
N LEU A 160 -1.73 14.60 -13.24
CA LEU A 160 -2.15 13.22 -13.49
C LEU A 160 -3.28 13.16 -14.54
N SER A 161 -3.51 14.25 -15.29
CA SER A 161 -4.55 14.30 -16.31
C SER A 161 -4.37 13.28 -17.44
N GLY A 162 -3.13 12.83 -17.68
CA GLY A 162 -2.81 11.81 -18.67
C GLY A 162 -3.10 10.37 -18.22
N CYS A 163 -3.48 10.14 -16.96
CA CYS A 163 -3.90 8.81 -16.51
C CYS A 163 -5.15 8.34 -17.27
N SER A 164 -5.32 7.03 -17.36
CA SER A 164 -6.48 6.41 -18.01
C SER A 164 -7.81 6.97 -17.48
N PRO A 165 -8.85 7.05 -18.35
CA PRO A 165 -10.19 7.41 -17.90
C PRO A 165 -10.74 6.39 -16.91
N GLN A 166 -11.68 6.81 -16.07
CA GLN A 166 -12.45 5.91 -15.23
C GLN A 166 -13.11 4.83 -16.11
N ARG A 167 -13.29 3.63 -15.56
CA ARG A 167 -13.93 2.53 -16.27
C ARG A 167 -15.12 2.01 -15.49
N GLU A 168 -16.27 1.88 -16.15
CA GLU A 168 -17.52 1.46 -15.51
C GLU A 168 -17.48 0.06 -14.91
N ASN A 169 -16.53 -0.78 -15.32
CA ASN A 169 -16.39 -2.17 -14.89
C ASN A 169 -15.19 -2.41 -13.94
N SER A 170 -14.68 -1.37 -13.28
CA SER A 170 -13.47 -1.46 -12.47
C SER A 170 -13.62 -0.87 -11.07
N GLY A 171 -13.24 -1.65 -10.05
CA GLY A 171 -13.10 -1.15 -8.68
C GLY A 171 -11.81 -0.37 -8.46
N LEU A 172 -10.91 -0.32 -9.46
CA LEU A 172 -9.66 0.45 -9.40
C LEU A 172 -9.87 1.94 -9.61
N ASN A 173 -11.08 2.36 -10.00
CA ASN A 173 -11.43 3.77 -9.95
C ASN A 173 -11.26 4.28 -8.51
N SER A 174 -10.83 5.53 -8.41
CA SER A 174 -10.55 6.22 -7.16
C SER A 174 -11.08 7.64 -7.23
N ARG A 175 -11.18 8.29 -6.08
CA ARG A 175 -11.46 9.72 -5.96
C ARG A 175 -10.62 10.31 -4.83
N THR A 176 -9.36 10.62 -5.12
CA THR A 176 -8.42 11.08 -4.09
C THR A 176 -7.20 11.79 -4.65
N TYR A 177 -6.67 12.74 -3.88
CA TYR A 177 -5.35 13.36 -4.12
C TYR A 177 -4.21 12.68 -3.36
N ALA A 178 -4.49 11.62 -2.58
CA ALA A 178 -3.56 11.04 -1.63
C ALA A 178 -2.21 10.63 -2.23
N GLY A 179 -2.20 10.04 -3.44
CA GLY A 179 -0.96 9.65 -4.10
C GLY A 179 -0.01 10.83 -4.36
N ALA A 180 -0.55 11.96 -4.85
CA ALA A 180 0.23 13.17 -5.07
C ALA A 180 0.73 13.78 -3.74
N TYR A 181 -0.11 13.80 -2.72
CA TYR A 181 0.24 14.36 -1.40
C TYR A 181 1.34 13.53 -0.72
N ILE A 182 1.22 12.20 -0.75
CA ILE A 182 2.22 11.29 -0.17
C ILE A 182 3.55 11.45 -0.91
N ALA A 183 3.54 11.45 -2.24
CA ALA A 183 4.76 11.61 -3.03
C ALA A 183 5.44 12.95 -2.77
N TYR A 184 4.67 14.04 -2.74
CA TYR A 184 5.18 15.38 -2.45
C TYR A 184 5.77 15.48 -1.03
N LYS A 185 5.04 14.98 -0.02
CA LYS A 185 5.48 15.04 1.39
C LYS A 185 6.79 14.27 1.58
N ALA A 186 6.91 13.10 0.97
CA ALA A 186 8.13 12.28 1.03
C ALA A 186 9.33 12.97 0.36
N LEU A 187 9.10 13.67 -0.77
CA LEU A 187 10.15 14.39 -1.49
C LEU A 187 10.62 15.66 -0.79
N THR A 188 9.74 16.32 -0.06
CA THR A 188 9.99 17.68 0.45
C THR A 188 10.34 17.69 1.93
N ALA A 189 9.42 17.23 2.79
CA ALA A 189 9.53 17.41 4.23
C ALA A 189 9.02 16.17 5.00
N PRO A 190 9.61 14.97 4.80
CA PRO A 190 9.08 13.72 5.34
C PRO A 190 9.04 13.68 6.88
N MET A 191 9.94 14.38 7.55
CA MET A 191 10.04 14.39 9.03
C MET A 191 9.26 15.53 9.69
N GLU A 192 8.76 16.49 8.91
CA GLU A 192 7.99 17.61 9.46
C GLU A 192 6.56 17.16 9.78
N PRO A 193 5.86 17.81 10.73
CA PRO A 193 4.46 17.52 11.02
C PRO A 193 3.57 17.52 9.76
N LEU A 194 2.54 16.68 9.78
CA LEU A 194 1.55 16.64 8.71
C LEU A 194 0.46 17.69 8.98
N ASN A 195 0.44 18.76 8.18
CA ASN A 195 -0.56 19.81 8.21
C ASN A 195 -0.68 20.46 6.82
N GLU A 196 -1.65 21.38 6.65
CA GLU A 196 -1.91 22.03 5.36
C GLU A 196 -0.72 22.85 4.84
N GLY A 197 0.07 23.44 5.74
CA GLY A 197 1.30 24.14 5.38
C GLY A 197 2.28 23.25 4.60
N ALA A 198 2.33 21.95 4.92
CA ALA A 198 3.16 20.99 4.20
C ALA A 198 2.81 20.87 2.71
N PHE A 199 1.67 21.41 2.24
CA PHE A 199 1.22 21.32 0.86
C PHE A 199 1.01 22.69 0.20
N GLY A 200 1.39 23.80 0.86
CA GLY A 200 1.15 25.16 0.34
C GLY A 200 1.77 25.43 -1.04
N GLY A 201 2.91 24.79 -1.35
CA GLY A 201 3.58 24.85 -2.66
C GLY A 201 3.15 23.77 -3.66
N LEU A 202 2.17 22.93 -3.32
CA LEU A 202 1.71 21.84 -4.16
C LEU A 202 0.41 22.19 -4.89
N LYS A 203 0.41 22.05 -6.21
CA LYS A 203 -0.80 22.01 -7.02
C LYS A 203 -0.99 20.59 -7.59
N VAL A 204 -2.17 20.02 -7.42
CA VAL A 204 -2.49 18.70 -8.00
C VAL A 204 -3.57 18.86 -9.07
N VAL A 205 -3.33 18.30 -10.26
CA VAL A 205 -4.26 18.34 -11.38
C VAL A 205 -4.73 16.92 -11.70
N ILE A 206 -6.00 16.65 -11.41
CA ILE A 206 -6.69 15.41 -11.78
C ILE A 206 -8.11 15.78 -12.24
N PRO A 207 -8.43 15.76 -13.54
CA PRO A 207 -9.76 16.11 -14.02
C PRO A 207 -10.80 15.06 -13.61
N GLU A 208 -12.05 15.48 -13.36
CA GLU A 208 -13.16 14.53 -13.20
C GLU A 208 -13.26 13.60 -14.43
N GLY A 209 -13.57 12.33 -14.20
CA GLY A 209 -13.60 11.33 -15.28
C GLY A 209 -12.29 10.56 -15.44
N ASN A 210 -11.22 10.98 -14.77
CA ASN A 210 -9.97 10.25 -14.66
C ASN A 210 -10.12 9.06 -13.69
N MET A 211 -9.37 7.96 -13.88
CA MET A 211 -9.41 6.82 -12.96
C MET A 211 -9.07 7.19 -11.51
N MET A 212 -8.30 8.26 -11.28
CA MET A 212 -7.92 8.74 -9.94
C MET A 212 -8.91 9.79 -9.37
N MET A 213 -9.82 10.29 -10.20
CA MET A 213 -10.87 11.26 -9.86
C MET A 213 -12.17 10.88 -10.59
N ALA A 214 -12.65 9.68 -10.31
CA ALA A 214 -13.82 9.13 -10.96
C ALA A 214 -15.09 9.90 -10.54
N LYS A 215 -16.07 9.95 -11.43
CA LYS A 215 -17.39 10.52 -11.26
C LYS A 215 -18.40 9.44 -10.89
N PHE A 216 -19.33 9.78 -10.01
CA PHE A 216 -20.47 8.92 -9.70
C PHE A 216 -21.28 8.68 -11.00
N PRO A 217 -21.77 7.45 -11.29
CA PRO A 217 -21.86 6.27 -10.42
C PRO A 217 -20.73 5.24 -10.61
N ALA A 218 -19.49 5.65 -10.85
CA ALA A 218 -18.38 4.69 -10.82
C ALA A 218 -18.19 4.07 -9.42
N PHE A 219 -17.97 2.76 -9.39
CA PHE A 219 -17.68 1.99 -8.19
C PHE A 219 -16.16 1.97 -7.92
N MET A 220 -15.76 1.93 -6.64
CA MET A 220 -14.40 2.28 -6.18
C MET A 220 -13.89 1.36 -5.05
N ALA A 221 -14.34 0.12 -4.97
CA ALA A 221 -14.05 -0.81 -3.87
C ALA A 221 -12.55 -1.13 -3.71
N SER A 222 -11.75 -0.91 -4.76
CA SER A 222 -10.30 -1.11 -4.77
C SER A 222 -9.54 0.21 -4.98
N TRP A 223 -10.14 1.37 -4.66
CA TRP A 223 -9.58 2.73 -4.84
C TRP A 223 -8.16 2.92 -4.30
N GLY A 224 -7.79 2.15 -3.27
CA GLY A 224 -6.46 2.25 -2.69
C GLY A 224 -5.36 1.64 -3.57
N SER A 225 -5.70 0.69 -4.43
CA SER A 225 -4.73 -0.13 -5.17
C SER A 225 -3.82 0.69 -6.10
N PRO A 226 -4.31 1.72 -6.82
CA PRO A 226 -3.44 2.49 -7.71
C PRO A 226 -2.45 3.41 -7.00
N LEU A 227 -2.73 3.83 -5.77
CA LEU A 227 -1.99 4.89 -5.09
C LEU A 227 -0.49 4.64 -4.98
N PRO A 228 -0.01 3.45 -4.56
CA PRO A 228 1.41 3.25 -4.40
C PRO A 228 2.16 3.30 -5.74
N THR A 229 1.55 2.80 -6.82
CA THR A 229 2.12 2.90 -8.18
C THR A 229 2.17 4.35 -8.67
N VAL A 230 1.16 5.16 -8.34
CA VAL A 230 1.18 6.60 -8.63
C VAL A 230 2.31 7.29 -7.88
N VAL A 231 2.53 6.98 -6.59
CA VAL A 231 3.62 7.53 -5.79
C VAL A 231 4.97 7.17 -6.40
N ASP A 232 5.21 5.88 -6.68
CA ASP A 232 6.45 5.42 -7.30
C ASP A 232 6.68 6.09 -8.67
N ALA A 233 5.63 6.27 -9.48
CA ALA A 233 5.74 6.93 -10.78
C ALA A 233 6.10 8.41 -10.65
N ILE A 234 5.56 9.12 -9.65
CA ILE A 234 5.94 10.51 -9.34
C ILE A 234 7.42 10.59 -8.97
N TRP A 235 7.90 9.71 -8.08
CA TRP A 235 9.32 9.67 -7.73
C TRP A 235 10.20 9.33 -8.92
N ARG A 236 9.79 8.36 -9.75
CA ARG A 236 10.50 7.96 -10.97
C ARG A 236 10.69 9.12 -11.95
N ALA A 237 9.73 10.05 -12.05
CA ALA A 237 9.87 11.22 -12.92
C ALA A 237 11.13 12.04 -12.59
N PHE A 238 11.53 12.07 -11.32
CA PHE A 238 12.73 12.76 -10.85
C PHE A 238 14.02 11.94 -10.95
N ALA A 239 13.98 10.68 -11.36
CA ALA A 239 15.15 9.79 -11.32
C ALA A 239 16.37 10.33 -12.09
N GLY A 240 16.15 11.07 -13.18
CA GLY A 240 17.22 11.70 -13.94
C GLY A 240 17.79 12.97 -13.30
N ALA A 241 16.95 13.73 -12.58
CA ALA A 241 17.35 15.01 -11.99
C ALA A 241 17.84 14.91 -10.54
N LEU A 242 17.39 13.88 -9.82
CA LEU A 242 17.74 13.60 -8.42
C LEU A 242 18.20 12.14 -8.25
N PRO A 243 19.16 11.64 -9.04
CA PRO A 243 19.54 10.22 -9.04
C PRO A 243 19.99 9.72 -7.67
N ASP A 244 20.59 10.59 -6.85
CA ASP A 244 21.08 10.26 -5.50
C ASP A 244 19.99 10.30 -4.41
N ARG A 245 18.73 10.56 -4.78
CA ARG A 245 17.59 10.61 -3.83
C ARG A 245 16.46 9.65 -4.16
N ILE A 246 16.30 9.27 -5.44
CA ILE A 246 15.13 8.52 -5.88
C ILE A 246 15.39 7.00 -5.78
N PRO A 247 14.56 6.26 -5.02
CA PRO A 247 14.64 4.80 -4.98
C PRO A 247 14.04 4.18 -6.25
N ALA A 248 14.35 2.90 -6.47
CA ALA A 248 13.58 2.07 -7.40
C ALA A 248 12.14 1.84 -6.90
N ALA A 249 11.29 1.21 -7.71
CA ALA A 249 9.89 0.99 -7.33
C ALA A 249 9.77 0.08 -6.11
N HIS A 250 8.83 0.38 -5.22
CA HIS A 250 8.43 -0.57 -4.20
C HIS A 250 7.38 -1.55 -4.76
N SER A 251 6.96 -2.51 -3.93
CA SER A 251 6.03 -3.60 -4.29
C SER A 251 4.69 -3.17 -4.91
N GLY A 252 4.31 -1.89 -4.83
CA GLY A 252 3.11 -1.35 -5.46
C GLY A 252 1.78 -1.81 -4.86
N SER A 253 1.77 -2.40 -3.66
CA SER A 253 0.57 -2.99 -3.04
C SER A 253 0.05 -2.17 -1.86
N LEU A 254 -1.28 -1.99 -1.79
CA LEU A 254 -1.99 -1.45 -0.63
C LEU A 254 -3.16 -2.37 -0.28
N GLY A 255 -3.25 -2.80 0.98
CA GLY A 255 -4.35 -3.62 1.49
C GLY A 255 -3.96 -5.06 1.80
N ALA A 256 -4.95 -5.92 2.02
CA ALA A 256 -4.72 -7.30 2.41
C ALA A 256 -4.38 -8.22 1.24
N PRO A 257 -3.47 -9.17 1.46
CA PRO A 257 -3.23 -10.26 0.53
C PRO A 257 -4.35 -11.29 0.46
N PHE A 258 -5.11 -11.46 1.55
CA PHE A 258 -6.22 -12.40 1.63
C PHE A 258 -7.28 -11.94 2.63
N ALA A 259 -8.50 -12.38 2.40
CA ALA A 259 -9.54 -12.44 3.42
C ALA A 259 -10.19 -13.82 3.40
N LEU A 260 -10.48 -14.38 4.56
CA LEU A 260 -11.27 -15.60 4.73
C LEU A 260 -12.47 -15.25 5.61
N SER A 261 -13.67 -15.63 5.18
CA SER A 261 -14.87 -15.45 5.97
C SER A 261 -15.78 -16.66 5.91
N GLY A 262 -16.53 -16.89 6.99
CA GLY A 262 -17.39 -18.06 7.08
C GLY A 262 -18.08 -18.15 8.43
N GLN A 263 -18.55 -19.35 8.74
CA GLN A 263 -19.07 -19.71 10.05
C GLN A 263 -18.02 -20.55 10.78
N ASP A 264 -17.82 -20.29 12.06
CA ASP A 264 -17.03 -21.13 12.96
C ASP A 264 -17.99 -22.00 13.77
N PRO A 265 -18.14 -23.30 13.43
CA PRO A 265 -19.06 -24.19 14.14
C PRO A 265 -18.68 -24.40 15.61
N ALA A 266 -17.38 -24.31 15.96
CA ALA A 266 -16.93 -24.51 17.32
C ALA A 266 -17.29 -23.32 18.22
N ARG A 267 -17.31 -22.10 17.65
CA ARG A 267 -17.71 -20.86 18.36
C ARG A 267 -19.18 -20.50 18.17
N GLY A 268 -19.88 -21.13 17.22
CA GLY A 268 -21.28 -20.83 16.89
C GLY A 268 -21.49 -19.42 16.34
N ALA A 269 -20.47 -18.84 15.69
CA ALA A 269 -20.46 -17.46 15.23
C ALA A 269 -19.79 -17.31 13.87
N GLY A 270 -20.17 -16.25 13.14
CA GLY A 270 -19.48 -15.85 11.93
C GLY A 270 -18.09 -15.29 12.23
N PHE A 271 -17.15 -15.46 11.29
CA PHE A 271 -15.82 -14.88 11.40
C PHE A 271 -15.38 -14.22 10.09
N VAL A 272 -14.53 -13.20 10.23
CA VAL A 272 -13.76 -12.62 9.13
C VAL A 272 -12.30 -12.52 9.57
N ALA A 273 -11.42 -13.16 8.83
CA ALA A 273 -9.98 -13.08 8.98
C ALA A 273 -9.40 -12.32 7.80
N GLN A 274 -8.55 -11.36 8.09
CA GLN A 274 -7.83 -10.57 7.11
C GLN A 274 -6.40 -10.45 7.59
N SER A 275 -5.47 -10.33 6.65
CA SER A 275 -4.10 -9.95 6.99
C SER A 275 -3.73 -8.64 6.32
N ILE A 276 -2.65 -8.06 6.78
CA ILE A 276 -1.98 -6.96 6.09
C ILE A 276 -0.55 -7.44 5.97
N GLU A 277 -0.09 -7.63 4.74
CA GLU A 277 1.25 -8.12 4.46
C GLU A 277 2.02 -7.08 3.65
N ALA A 278 3.27 -6.93 4.03
CA ALA A 278 4.19 -6.02 3.39
C ALA A 278 4.90 -6.66 2.20
N GLY A 279 5.46 -5.82 1.34
CA GLY A 279 6.28 -6.25 0.20
C GLY A 279 7.65 -5.62 0.23
N GLY A 280 8.44 -5.88 -0.81
CA GLY A 280 9.76 -5.28 -0.92
C GLY A 280 9.71 -3.80 -1.28
N TRP A 281 10.56 -3.00 -0.64
CA TRP A 281 10.83 -1.63 -1.07
C TRP A 281 11.90 -1.56 -2.15
N GLY A 282 11.90 -0.52 -2.98
CA GLY A 282 12.95 -0.37 -3.99
C GLY A 282 14.32 -0.15 -3.38
N GLY A 283 15.37 -0.66 -4.04
CA GLY A 283 16.74 -0.31 -3.75
C GLY A 283 16.92 1.22 -3.76
N ARG A 284 17.74 1.72 -2.86
CA ARG A 284 18.02 3.15 -2.72
C ARG A 284 19.40 3.47 -3.32
N PRO A 285 19.67 4.74 -3.62
CA PRO A 285 20.99 5.18 -4.08
C PRO A 285 22.15 4.86 -3.11
N ASP A 286 21.85 4.60 -1.85
CA ASP A 286 22.80 4.41 -0.76
C ASP A 286 22.63 3.11 0.04
N ALA A 287 21.53 2.36 -0.15
CA ALA A 287 21.24 1.16 0.64
C ALA A 287 20.25 0.22 -0.08
N ASP A 288 20.24 -1.05 0.35
CA ASP A 288 19.22 -2.01 -0.13
C ASP A 288 17.82 -1.55 0.28
N GLY A 289 16.81 -1.92 -0.48
CA GLY A 289 15.42 -1.70 -0.12
C GLY A 289 15.01 -2.54 1.08
N GLU A 290 14.11 -2.01 1.90
CA GLU A 290 13.60 -2.74 3.07
C GLU A 290 12.82 -3.99 2.64
N ASP A 291 13.19 -5.14 3.23
CA ASP A 291 12.50 -6.41 3.06
C ASP A 291 11.16 -6.38 3.82
N VAL A 292 10.05 -6.77 3.17
CA VAL A 292 8.73 -6.92 3.81
C VAL A 292 8.36 -5.71 4.68
N SER A 293 8.47 -4.51 4.10
CA SER A 293 8.02 -3.27 4.73
C SER A 293 6.73 -2.72 4.09
N MET A 294 5.86 -2.15 4.92
CA MET A 294 4.55 -1.68 4.47
C MET A 294 4.71 -0.59 3.41
N SER A 295 3.77 -0.55 2.46
CA SER A 295 3.75 0.53 1.48
C SER A 295 3.61 1.87 2.18
N VAL A 296 4.27 2.89 1.63
CA VAL A 296 4.13 4.30 2.05
C VAL A 296 2.66 4.76 2.12
N CYS A 297 1.78 4.19 1.29
CA CYS A 297 0.35 4.51 1.29
C CYS A 297 -0.44 3.89 2.44
N GLN A 298 0.16 2.95 3.18
CA GLN A 298 -0.45 2.27 4.32
C GLN A 298 0.03 2.82 5.67
N GLY A 299 1.09 3.65 5.68
CA GLY A 299 1.67 4.24 6.88
C GLY A 299 2.26 3.19 7.82
N ASP A 300 2.21 3.48 9.13
CA ASP A 300 2.86 2.67 10.19
C ASP A 300 2.03 1.45 10.64
N VAL A 301 1.23 0.88 9.74
CA VAL A 301 0.45 -0.31 10.04
C VAL A 301 1.38 -1.50 10.28
N ARG A 302 1.10 -2.28 11.32
CA ARG A 302 1.85 -3.51 11.61
C ARG A 302 1.12 -4.71 11.03
N ASN A 303 1.88 -5.75 10.67
CA ASN A 303 1.28 -7.03 10.32
C ASN A 303 0.60 -7.65 11.56
N THR A 304 -0.32 -8.60 11.32
CA THR A 304 -1.00 -9.31 12.40
C THR A 304 -0.13 -10.48 12.89
N PRO A 305 0.09 -10.64 14.21
CA PRO A 305 0.74 -11.82 14.77
C PRO A 305 -0.01 -13.10 14.40
N ILE A 306 0.73 -14.15 14.05
CA ILE A 306 0.16 -15.44 13.63
C ILE A 306 -0.78 -16.00 14.71
N GLU A 307 -0.33 -16.02 15.96
CA GLU A 307 -1.12 -16.49 17.10
C GLU A 307 -2.44 -15.73 17.23
N THR A 308 -2.45 -14.42 16.97
CA THR A 308 -3.69 -13.62 17.01
C THR A 308 -4.66 -14.02 15.90
N MET A 309 -4.16 -14.37 14.71
CA MET A 309 -4.99 -14.82 13.59
C MET A 309 -5.63 -16.17 13.91
N GLU A 310 -4.83 -17.15 14.37
CA GLU A 310 -5.30 -18.51 14.69
C GLU A 310 -6.22 -18.54 15.92
N LEU A 311 -6.03 -17.63 16.88
CA LEU A 311 -6.92 -17.49 18.03
C LEU A 311 -8.29 -16.91 17.66
N LYS A 312 -8.37 -16.06 16.62
CA LYS A 312 -9.59 -15.31 16.28
C LYS A 312 -10.38 -15.95 15.14
N ALA A 313 -9.76 -16.80 14.33
CA ALA A 313 -10.40 -17.42 13.18
C ALA A 313 -9.98 -18.89 13.03
N PRO A 314 -10.86 -19.75 12.49
CA PRO A 314 -10.57 -21.16 12.23
C PRO A 314 -9.67 -21.33 11.00
N LEU A 315 -8.43 -20.85 11.11
CA LEU A 315 -7.37 -20.99 10.12
C LEU A 315 -6.06 -21.36 10.81
N MET A 316 -5.10 -21.83 10.01
CA MET A 316 -3.73 -22.12 10.46
C MET A 316 -2.75 -21.51 9.45
N VAL A 317 -1.72 -20.82 9.94
CA VAL A 317 -0.62 -20.32 9.12
C VAL A 317 0.46 -21.40 9.08
N GLY A 318 0.65 -22.02 7.92
CA GLY A 318 1.66 -23.06 7.74
C GLY A 318 3.07 -22.51 7.57
N GLU A 319 3.22 -21.40 6.86
CA GLU A 319 4.51 -20.78 6.57
C GLU A 319 4.34 -19.27 6.49
N ARG A 320 5.32 -18.51 6.99
CA ARG A 320 5.51 -17.09 6.71
C ARG A 320 7.02 -16.84 6.64
N ALA A 321 7.54 -16.61 5.43
CA ALA A 321 8.96 -16.50 5.18
C ALA A 321 9.27 -15.41 4.14
N LEU A 322 10.48 -14.85 4.18
CA LEU A 322 10.97 -14.03 3.08
C LEU A 322 10.98 -14.85 1.79
N TRP A 323 10.54 -14.25 0.69
CA TRP A 323 10.59 -14.89 -0.62
C TRP A 323 11.95 -14.62 -1.25
N ALA A 324 12.86 -15.60 -1.13
CA ALA A 324 14.17 -15.55 -1.78
C ALA A 324 14.04 -15.19 -3.27
N ASP A 325 15.02 -14.45 -3.78
CA ASP A 325 15.12 -14.00 -5.18
C ASP A 325 14.03 -13.03 -5.65
N SER A 326 13.10 -12.62 -4.78
CA SER A 326 12.00 -11.73 -5.15
C SER A 326 12.42 -10.27 -5.28
N GLY A 327 13.49 -9.86 -4.61
CA GLY A 327 14.05 -8.51 -4.69
C GLY A 327 14.78 -8.30 -6.00
N GLY A 328 14.53 -7.18 -6.66
CA GLY A 328 15.16 -6.83 -7.93
C GLY A 328 16.67 -6.68 -7.77
N PRO A 329 17.49 -7.37 -8.60
CA PRO A 329 18.93 -7.21 -8.56
C PRO A 329 19.38 -5.78 -8.85
N GLY A 330 20.38 -5.30 -8.10
CA GLY A 330 21.01 -3.99 -8.32
C GLY A 330 22.27 -3.85 -7.49
N LYS A 331 23.05 -2.80 -7.71
CA LYS A 331 24.14 -2.41 -6.78
C LYS A 331 23.59 -2.39 -5.35
N PHE A 332 22.40 -1.83 -5.20
CA PHE A 332 21.54 -1.99 -4.05
C PHE A 332 20.29 -2.80 -4.44
N ARG A 333 20.09 -3.91 -3.75
CA ARG A 333 19.02 -4.89 -4.01
C ARG A 333 17.67 -4.27 -3.63
N GLY A 334 16.62 -4.55 -4.39
CA GLY A 334 15.25 -4.29 -3.94
C GLY A 334 14.87 -5.22 -2.79
N GLY A 335 14.07 -4.76 -1.84
CA GLY A 335 13.58 -5.56 -0.74
C GLY A 335 12.83 -6.82 -1.21
N LEU A 336 12.84 -7.86 -0.40
CA LEU A 336 12.14 -9.11 -0.65
C LEU A 336 10.64 -8.96 -0.32
N GLY A 337 9.82 -9.70 -1.06
CA GLY A 337 8.45 -10.01 -0.67
C GLY A 337 8.39 -11.10 0.41
N VAL A 338 7.17 -11.42 0.84
CA VAL A 338 6.86 -12.49 1.79
C VAL A 338 6.07 -13.58 1.09
N LYS A 339 6.35 -14.84 1.44
CA LYS A 339 5.54 -16.01 1.13
C LYS A 339 4.79 -16.43 2.39
N THR A 340 3.47 -16.43 2.33
CA THR A 340 2.59 -16.85 3.42
C THR A 340 1.67 -17.96 2.94
N THR A 341 1.62 -19.08 3.67
CA THR A 341 0.75 -20.22 3.39
C THR A 341 -0.29 -20.35 4.50
N ILE A 342 -1.58 -20.39 4.14
CA ILE A 342 -2.68 -20.40 5.10
C ILE A 342 -3.69 -21.46 4.72
N ARG A 343 -4.08 -22.27 5.69
CA ARG A 343 -5.05 -23.34 5.54
C ARG A 343 -6.31 -23.03 6.35
N SER A 344 -7.48 -23.15 5.74
CA SER A 344 -8.74 -23.07 6.45
C SER A 344 -9.01 -24.34 7.25
N LEU A 345 -9.57 -24.22 8.44
CA LEU A 345 -10.01 -25.36 9.26
C LEU A 345 -11.51 -25.66 9.08
N VAL A 346 -12.22 -24.80 8.36
CA VAL A 346 -13.67 -24.90 8.10
C VAL A 346 -13.96 -24.51 6.65
N ASP A 347 -15.16 -24.81 6.17
CA ASP A 347 -15.62 -24.28 4.88
C ASP A 347 -15.73 -22.76 4.94
N GLY A 348 -15.33 -22.07 3.88
CA GLY A 348 -15.29 -20.61 3.88
C GLY A 348 -15.14 -19.99 2.51
N ARG A 349 -15.29 -18.66 2.47
CA ARG A 349 -15.11 -17.83 1.27
C ARG A 349 -13.80 -17.07 1.36
N TRP A 350 -12.96 -17.28 0.37
CA TRP A 350 -11.66 -16.65 0.20
C TRP A 350 -11.73 -15.48 -0.78
N ASN A 351 -11.18 -14.33 -0.39
CA ASN A 351 -10.72 -13.33 -1.34
C ASN A 351 -9.24 -13.57 -1.59
N ALA A 352 -8.93 -14.32 -2.66
CA ALA A 352 -7.58 -14.76 -3.00
C ALA A 352 -7.16 -14.22 -4.38
N GLY A 353 -7.36 -12.92 -4.60
CA GLY A 353 -6.92 -12.26 -5.83
C GLY A 353 -5.41 -11.95 -5.83
N PRO A 354 -4.86 -11.49 -6.97
CA PRO A 354 -3.45 -11.12 -7.03
C PRO A 354 -3.12 -9.89 -6.18
N PRO A 355 -1.90 -9.82 -5.60
CA PRO A 355 -1.40 -8.64 -4.88
C PRO A 355 -1.51 -7.36 -5.70
N GLY A 356 -2.13 -6.31 -5.12
CA GLY A 356 -2.04 -4.92 -5.62
C GLY A 356 -2.54 -4.66 -7.06
N HIS A 357 -3.16 -5.64 -7.74
CA HIS A 357 -3.53 -5.55 -9.15
C HIS A 357 -2.35 -5.19 -10.09
N ARG A 358 -1.16 -5.73 -9.77
CA ARG A 358 0.08 -5.63 -10.58
C ARG A 358 0.68 -7.01 -10.91
N SER A 359 -0.16 -7.98 -11.21
CA SER A 359 0.21 -9.32 -11.69
C SER A 359 0.83 -9.35 -13.09
N GLY A 360 0.63 -8.31 -13.91
CA GLY A 360 1.26 -8.18 -15.23
C GLY A 360 2.49 -7.27 -15.28
N TYR A 361 2.80 -6.56 -14.18
CA TYR A 361 3.80 -5.48 -14.18
C TYR A 361 4.71 -5.54 -12.96
N ALA A 362 5.97 -5.92 -13.17
CA ALA A 362 6.99 -5.97 -12.13
C ALA A 362 7.34 -4.57 -11.57
N PRO A 363 7.59 -4.44 -10.25
CA PRO A 363 8.25 -3.26 -9.69
C PRO A 363 9.56 -2.99 -10.43
N TRP A 364 9.70 -1.81 -11.04
CA TRP A 364 10.83 -1.52 -11.92
C TRP A 364 12.09 -1.22 -11.13
N GLY A 365 13.23 -1.64 -11.69
CA GLY A 365 14.53 -1.16 -11.23
C GLY A 365 14.83 0.26 -11.73
N LEU A 366 15.89 0.86 -11.17
CA LEU A 366 16.33 2.20 -11.51
C LEU A 366 17.85 2.27 -11.65
N CYS A 367 18.35 3.21 -12.48
CA CYS A 367 19.79 3.45 -12.66
C CYS A 367 20.61 2.20 -13.04
N GLY A 368 20.02 1.28 -13.83
CA GLY A 368 20.65 0.01 -14.24
C GLY A 368 20.20 -1.22 -13.43
N GLY A 369 19.49 -1.00 -12.32
CA GLY A 369 18.90 -2.07 -11.54
C GLY A 369 17.77 -2.79 -12.28
N LYS A 370 17.49 -4.02 -11.85
CA LYS A 370 16.55 -4.94 -12.48
C LYS A 370 15.19 -4.94 -11.76
N PRO A 371 14.10 -5.32 -12.43
CA PRO A 371 12.80 -5.42 -11.81
C PRO A 371 12.75 -6.46 -10.69
N GLY A 372 11.90 -6.23 -9.68
CA GLY A 372 11.57 -7.23 -8.66
C GLY A 372 10.57 -8.27 -9.17
N ALA A 373 10.41 -9.36 -8.42
CA ALA A 373 9.46 -10.40 -8.75
C ALA A 373 8.01 -9.92 -8.60
N ILE A 374 7.16 -10.42 -9.50
CA ILE A 374 5.72 -10.18 -9.45
C ILE A 374 5.09 -11.12 -8.42
N GLY A 375 4.38 -10.53 -7.47
CA GLY A 375 3.60 -11.27 -6.48
C GLY A 375 2.40 -12.00 -7.08
N PHE A 376 1.94 -13.03 -6.40
CA PHE A 376 0.82 -13.84 -6.84
C PHE A 376 0.16 -14.65 -5.74
N THR A 377 -1.01 -15.18 -6.05
CA THR A 377 -1.80 -16.03 -5.16
C THR A 377 -2.05 -17.38 -5.81
N MET A 378 -1.89 -18.46 -5.05
CA MET A 378 -2.26 -19.81 -5.44
C MET A 378 -3.25 -20.38 -4.43
N ILE A 379 -4.19 -21.19 -4.90
CA ILE A 379 -5.17 -21.89 -4.06
C ILE A 379 -5.14 -23.37 -4.37
N ARG A 380 -5.40 -24.20 -3.36
CA ARG A 380 -5.48 -25.65 -3.47
C ARG A 380 -6.62 -26.18 -2.61
N GLU A 381 -7.55 -26.88 -3.23
CA GLU A 381 -8.57 -27.66 -2.53
C GLU A 381 -7.98 -28.96 -1.95
N PRO A 382 -8.61 -29.54 -0.91
CA PRO A 382 -8.17 -30.82 -0.36
C PRO A 382 -8.06 -31.91 -1.43
N GLY A 383 -6.86 -32.49 -1.57
CA GLY A 383 -6.58 -33.55 -2.54
C GLY A 383 -6.35 -33.08 -3.98
N GLY A 384 -6.37 -31.77 -4.24
CA GLY A 384 -6.04 -31.18 -5.53
C GLY A 384 -4.61 -30.62 -5.62
N ASP A 385 -4.28 -30.07 -6.78
CA ASP A 385 -3.05 -29.33 -7.02
C ASP A 385 -3.22 -27.83 -6.75
N TYR A 386 -2.10 -27.10 -6.61
CA TYR A 386 -2.17 -25.65 -6.52
C TYR A 386 -2.41 -25.02 -7.89
N GLU A 387 -3.38 -24.12 -7.94
CA GLU A 387 -3.73 -23.36 -9.13
C GLU A 387 -3.57 -21.86 -8.86
N ARG A 388 -3.29 -21.08 -9.91
CA ARG A 388 -3.24 -19.62 -9.80
C ARG A 388 -4.65 -19.09 -9.55
N SER A 389 -4.81 -18.36 -8.45
CA SER A 389 -6.08 -17.70 -8.14
C SER A 389 -6.07 -16.26 -8.67
N LEU A 390 -7.06 -15.97 -9.51
CA LEU A 390 -7.35 -14.62 -10.01
C LEU A 390 -8.69 -14.08 -9.45
N ALA A 391 -9.40 -14.90 -8.68
CA ALA A 391 -10.80 -14.66 -8.36
C ALA A 391 -11.01 -14.18 -6.92
N PRO A 392 -11.88 -13.18 -6.70
CA PRO A 392 -12.47 -12.96 -5.38
C PRO A 392 -13.49 -14.06 -5.05
N ARG A 393 -13.81 -14.23 -3.77
CA ARG A 393 -14.92 -15.05 -3.27
C ARG A 393 -14.91 -16.52 -3.70
N VAL A 394 -13.73 -17.13 -3.78
CA VAL A 394 -13.61 -18.57 -4.00
C VAL A 394 -14.14 -19.29 -2.77
N PHE A 395 -15.17 -20.11 -2.94
CA PHE A 395 -15.61 -21.00 -1.87
C PHE A 395 -14.63 -22.17 -1.80
N GLY A 396 -14.08 -22.43 -0.61
CA GLY A 396 -13.19 -23.55 -0.38
C GLY A 396 -13.67 -24.38 0.80
N ALA A 397 -13.46 -25.69 0.70
CA ALA A 397 -13.76 -26.62 1.78
C ALA A 397 -12.78 -26.46 2.96
N ALA A 398 -13.13 -27.05 4.09
CA ALA A 398 -12.19 -27.25 5.19
C ALA A 398 -10.93 -27.95 4.67
N GLY A 399 -9.75 -27.38 4.98
CA GLY A 399 -8.46 -27.86 4.48
C GLY A 399 -7.98 -27.16 3.21
N THR A 400 -8.80 -26.32 2.54
CA THR A 400 -8.33 -25.47 1.45
C THR A 400 -7.18 -24.59 1.91
N GLU A 401 -6.16 -24.50 1.08
CA GLU A 401 -4.95 -23.75 1.36
C GLU A 401 -4.69 -22.68 0.32
N VAL A 402 -4.25 -21.50 0.79
CA VAL A 402 -3.87 -20.37 -0.03
C VAL A 402 -2.41 -20.03 0.24
N ILE A 403 -1.60 -20.04 -0.82
CA ILE A 403 -0.27 -19.46 -0.82
C ILE A 403 -0.39 -18.05 -1.39
N TYR A 404 0.16 -17.10 -0.65
CA TYR A 404 0.29 -15.73 -1.11
C TYR A 404 1.74 -15.31 -1.14
N ARG A 405 2.16 -14.66 -2.23
CA ARG A 405 3.48 -14.04 -2.36
C ARG A 405 3.33 -12.55 -2.67
N THR A 406 3.84 -11.67 -1.82
CA THR A 406 3.98 -10.25 -2.18
C THR A 406 5.09 -10.06 -3.19
N SER A 407 4.98 -9.03 -4.02
CA SER A 407 6.07 -8.59 -4.89
C SER A 407 7.27 -8.13 -4.07
N GLY A 408 8.48 -8.34 -4.60
CA GLY A 408 9.67 -7.63 -4.11
C GLY A 408 9.72 -6.19 -4.62
N GLY A 409 10.74 -5.44 -4.26
CA GLY A 409 11.04 -4.11 -4.82
C GLY A 409 11.97 -4.20 -6.02
N GLY A 410 12.05 -3.16 -6.84
CA GLY A 410 13.07 -3.07 -7.90
C GLY A 410 14.47 -2.82 -7.34
N GLY A 411 15.51 -3.23 -8.07
CA GLY A 411 16.89 -2.94 -7.72
C GLY A 411 17.33 -1.55 -8.16
N TRP A 412 18.36 -1.01 -7.52
CA TRP A 412 18.97 0.27 -7.88
C TRP A 412 20.44 0.10 -8.24
N GLY A 413 20.86 0.70 -9.35
CA GLY A 413 22.23 0.60 -9.84
C GLY A 413 22.52 -0.71 -10.56
N ASP A 414 23.63 -0.78 -11.30
CA ASP A 414 24.07 -2.00 -11.99
C ASP A 414 24.36 -3.13 -10.98
N PRO A 415 23.68 -4.30 -11.08
CA PRO A 415 23.96 -5.47 -10.24
C PRO A 415 25.43 -5.91 -10.20
N LEU A 416 26.18 -5.77 -11.30
CA LEU A 416 27.58 -6.18 -11.36
C LEU A 416 28.49 -5.28 -10.52
N GLN A 417 28.01 -4.09 -10.13
CA GLN A 417 28.70 -3.18 -9.21
C GLN A 417 28.38 -3.47 -7.74
N ARG A 418 27.51 -4.44 -7.44
CA ARG A 418 27.25 -4.85 -6.06
C ARG A 418 28.52 -5.47 -5.47
N ASP A 419 28.81 -5.08 -4.23
CA ASP A 419 29.89 -5.67 -3.44
C ASP A 419 29.70 -7.18 -3.31
N VAL A 420 30.75 -7.93 -3.65
CA VAL A 420 30.80 -9.38 -3.62
C VAL A 420 30.51 -9.93 -2.22
N ASP A 421 31.01 -9.27 -1.17
CA ASP A 421 30.79 -9.70 0.22
C ASP A 421 29.32 -9.54 0.62
N ARG A 422 28.63 -8.53 0.07
CA ARG A 422 27.19 -8.36 0.28
C ARG A 422 26.40 -9.45 -0.43
N VAL A 423 26.78 -9.83 -1.65
CA VAL A 423 26.13 -10.95 -2.36
C VAL A 423 26.36 -12.26 -1.59
N SER A 424 27.58 -12.53 -1.14
CA SER A 424 27.89 -13.72 -0.32
C SER A 424 27.05 -13.77 0.95
N ARG A 425 26.93 -12.63 1.66
CA ARG A 425 26.05 -12.53 2.83
C ARG A 425 24.61 -12.82 2.46
N ASP A 426 24.09 -12.19 1.41
CA ASP A 426 22.70 -12.38 1.00
C ASP A 426 22.40 -13.84 0.63
N VAL A 427 23.39 -14.58 0.09
CA VAL A 427 23.27 -16.03 -0.15
C VAL A 427 23.23 -16.82 1.16
N ARG A 428 24.10 -16.50 2.12
CA ARG A 428 24.09 -17.17 3.44
C ARG A 428 22.80 -16.92 4.23
N GLU A 429 22.24 -15.72 4.11
CA GLU A 429 20.97 -15.36 4.76
C GLU A 429 19.74 -15.88 3.99
N GLY A 430 19.94 -16.50 2.81
CA GLY A 430 18.85 -17.03 1.98
C GLY A 430 18.01 -15.96 1.28
N TYR A 431 18.53 -14.74 1.13
CA TYR A 431 17.88 -13.65 0.41
C TYR A 431 18.01 -13.81 -1.10
N VAL A 432 19.18 -14.28 -1.53
CA VAL A 432 19.56 -14.51 -2.92
C VAL A 432 20.01 -15.96 -3.05
N SER A 433 19.56 -16.69 -4.06
CA SER A 433 20.04 -18.05 -4.34
C SER A 433 21.44 -18.04 -4.95
N PRO A 434 22.23 -19.13 -4.85
CA PRO A 434 23.49 -19.26 -5.58
C PRO A 434 23.34 -19.05 -7.09
N GLU A 435 22.21 -19.48 -7.67
CA GLU A 435 21.88 -19.29 -9.07
C GLU A 435 21.69 -17.80 -9.41
N GLN A 436 20.89 -17.07 -8.62
CA GLN A 436 20.73 -15.63 -8.85
C GLN A 436 22.02 -14.84 -8.55
N ALA A 437 22.82 -15.26 -7.57
CA ALA A 437 24.14 -14.68 -7.30
C ALA A 437 25.04 -14.72 -8.55
N ARG A 438 25.06 -15.87 -9.24
CA ARG A 438 25.80 -16.05 -10.49
C ARG A 438 25.18 -15.24 -11.62
N ASP A 439 23.90 -15.46 -11.92
CA ASP A 439 23.26 -14.99 -13.15
C ASP A 439 23.01 -13.48 -13.15
N ALA A 440 22.68 -12.90 -11.98
CA ALA A 440 22.34 -11.50 -11.88
C ALA A 440 23.49 -10.62 -11.40
N TYR A 441 24.33 -11.10 -10.47
CA TYR A 441 25.41 -10.31 -9.86
C TYR A 441 26.82 -10.69 -10.33
N GLY A 442 26.94 -11.74 -11.15
CA GLY A 442 28.23 -12.25 -11.60
C GLY A 442 29.07 -12.86 -10.49
N VAL A 443 28.48 -13.29 -9.37
CA VAL A 443 29.20 -13.83 -8.21
C VAL A 443 28.99 -15.33 -8.13
N VAL A 444 30.09 -16.08 -8.18
CA VAL A 444 30.05 -17.55 -8.12
C VAL A 444 30.24 -18.01 -6.68
N ILE A 445 29.29 -18.80 -6.20
CA ILE A 445 29.38 -19.47 -4.89
C ILE A 445 29.74 -20.93 -5.13
N ASP A 446 30.85 -21.37 -4.52
CA ASP A 446 31.32 -22.76 -4.63
C ASP A 446 30.44 -23.72 -3.81
N SER A 447 30.69 -25.02 -3.97
CA SER A 447 29.97 -26.07 -3.24
C SER A 447 30.18 -26.04 -1.72
N SER A 448 31.16 -25.27 -1.23
CA SER A 448 31.41 -25.04 0.20
C SER A 448 30.70 -23.79 0.73
N GLY A 449 29.93 -23.07 -0.11
CA GLY A 449 29.22 -21.84 0.26
C GLY A 449 30.12 -20.61 0.32
N ARG A 450 31.32 -20.66 -0.27
CA ARG A 450 32.27 -19.54 -0.32
C ARG A 450 32.32 -18.93 -1.72
N VAL A 451 32.73 -17.67 -1.79
CA VAL A 451 32.89 -17.00 -3.08
C VAL A 451 34.11 -17.56 -3.82
N ASP A 452 33.91 -17.99 -5.06
CA ASP A 452 34.99 -18.20 -6.02
C ASP A 452 35.36 -16.86 -6.66
N ILE A 453 36.42 -16.25 -6.15
CA ILE A 453 36.89 -14.93 -6.60
C ILE A 453 37.34 -14.98 -8.07
N ALA A 454 38.03 -16.05 -8.47
CA ALA A 454 38.54 -16.17 -9.85
C ALA A 454 37.38 -16.29 -10.85
N ALA A 455 36.41 -17.16 -10.58
CA ALA A 455 35.23 -17.32 -11.41
C ALA A 455 34.34 -16.06 -11.40
N THR A 456 34.23 -15.38 -10.26
CA THR A 456 33.50 -14.10 -10.14
C THR A 456 34.12 -13.00 -11.00
N HIS A 457 35.44 -12.86 -10.99
CA HIS A 457 36.14 -11.90 -11.86
C HIS A 457 35.93 -12.23 -13.33
N ALA A 458 36.13 -13.50 -13.72
CA ALA A 458 35.91 -13.94 -15.10
C ALA A 458 34.48 -13.64 -15.58
N LEU A 459 33.47 -13.93 -14.75
CA LEU A 459 32.07 -13.71 -15.09
C LEU A 459 31.71 -12.22 -15.20
N ARG A 460 32.24 -11.36 -14.33
CA ARG A 460 32.02 -9.90 -14.39
C ARG A 460 32.77 -9.23 -15.55
N GLU A 461 33.89 -9.79 -15.99
CA GLU A 461 34.66 -9.31 -17.15
C GLU A 461 34.11 -9.84 -18.50
N GLY A 462 33.07 -10.68 -18.46
CA GLY A 462 32.40 -11.19 -19.66
C GLY A 462 33.06 -12.42 -20.29
N ALA A 463 33.90 -13.14 -19.56
CA ALA A 463 34.42 -14.44 -20.00
C ALA A 463 33.39 -15.55 -19.73
N GLU A 464 33.17 -16.44 -20.69
CA GLU A 464 32.37 -17.65 -20.46
C GLU A 464 33.08 -18.52 -19.40
N VAL A 465 32.44 -18.67 -18.24
CA VAL A 465 32.89 -19.56 -17.17
C VAL A 465 32.55 -20.99 -17.58
N ALA A 466 33.59 -21.79 -17.85
CA ALA A 466 33.51 -23.18 -18.31
C ALA A 466 32.85 -24.13 -17.32
#